data_AF-A0A6A4FDK7-F1
#
_entry.id   AF-A0A6A4FDK7-F1
#
_cell.length_a   1.000
_cell.length_b   1.000
_cell.length_c   1.000
_cell.angle_alpha   90.00
_cell.angle_beta   90.00
_cell.angle_gamma   90.00
#
_symmetry.space_group_name_H-M   'P 1'
#
loop_
_entity.id
_entity.type
_entity.pdbx_description
1 polymer ?
#
loop_
_entity_poly.entity_id
_entity_poly.type
_entity_poly.pdbx_seq_one_letter_code
_entity_poly.pdbx_strand_id
1 'polypeptide(L)'
;MAVYADDADFICRDPAIVQVILATAPEILARWSLTMNIFKTEITELRRNTRPGGQNRLTRTADEQWRSTRKLGSLLGDAEDLARHKALATAALRRLCTVWLRPYFTTDKTRIRLYNCYVLPILLYNCGAWVLTPSDSRAFIADSSAAY
;
A
#
# COMPACT_ATOMS: atom_id res chain seq x y z
N MET A 1 15.62 -3.30 -8.81
CA MET A 1 15.51 -1.84 -8.68
C MET A 1 14.08 -1.47 -9.04
N ALA A 2 13.41 -0.68 -8.21
CA ALA A 2 12.10 -0.10 -8.51
C ALA A 2 12.28 1.42 -8.60
N VAL A 3 11.71 2.06 -9.63
CA VAL A 3 11.90 3.49 -9.89
C VAL A 3 10.57 4.11 -10.26
N TYR A 4 10.25 5.25 -9.66
CA TYR A 4 9.07 6.05 -9.99
C TYR A 4 9.40 7.53 -9.80
N ALA A 5 9.34 8.31 -10.88
CA ALA A 5 9.73 9.73 -10.87
C ALA A 5 11.15 9.92 -10.27
N ASP A 6 11.27 10.65 -9.15
CA ASP A 6 12.50 10.89 -8.40
C ASP A 6 12.79 9.83 -7.32
N ASP A 7 11.83 8.96 -7.02
CA ASP A 7 12.01 7.87 -6.06
C ASP A 7 12.67 6.64 -6.73
N ALA A 8 13.75 6.14 -6.12
CA ALA A 8 14.44 4.92 -6.55
C ALA A 8 14.76 4.02 -5.35
N ASP A 9 14.27 2.77 -5.40
CA ASP A 9 14.50 1.75 -4.39
C ASP A 9 15.43 0.64 -4.92
N PHE A 10 16.46 0.32 -4.12
CA PHE A 10 17.36 -0.80 -4.35
C PHE A 10 17.02 -1.96 -3.40
N ILE A 11 16.94 -3.17 -3.96
CA ILE A 11 16.70 -4.39 -3.18
C ILE A 11 18.03 -5.14 -3.13
N CYS A 12 18.62 -5.20 -1.94
CA CYS A 12 19.92 -5.82 -1.69
C CYS A 12 19.77 -6.94 -0.67
N ARG A 13 20.50 -8.05 -0.86
CA ARG A 13 20.60 -9.13 0.14
C ARG A 13 21.71 -8.88 1.16
N ASP A 14 22.75 -8.19 0.74
CA ASP A 14 23.91 -7.87 1.56
C ASP A 14 23.82 -6.41 2.04
N PRO A 15 23.78 -6.16 3.36
CA PRO A 15 23.81 -4.81 3.93
C PRO A 15 25.05 -4.00 3.53
N ALA A 16 26.18 -4.64 3.23
CA ALA A 16 27.40 -3.93 2.82
C ALA A 16 27.19 -3.16 1.50
N ILE A 17 26.40 -3.72 0.57
CA ILE A 17 26.07 -3.06 -0.70
C ILE A 17 25.27 -1.77 -0.46
N VAL A 18 24.38 -1.75 0.54
CA VAL A 18 23.60 -0.56 0.89
C VAL A 18 24.52 0.59 1.28
N GLN A 19 25.56 0.32 2.07
CA GLN A 19 26.54 1.33 2.47
C GLN A 19 27.35 1.85 1.28
N VAL A 20 27.74 0.97 0.34
CA VAL A 20 28.41 1.38 -0.89
C VAL A 20 27.53 2.28 -1.74
N ILE A 21 26.23 1.95 -1.88
CA ILE A 21 25.28 2.79 -2.62
C ILE A 21 25.14 4.16 -1.95
N LEU A 22 24.96 4.22 -0.63
CA LEU A 22 24.82 5.47 0.09
C LEU A 22 26.06 6.37 -0.01
N ALA A 23 27.25 5.78 -0.03
CA ALA A 23 28.50 6.51 -0.18
C ALA A 23 28.71 7.03 -1.61
N THR A 24 28.36 6.22 -2.62
CA THR A 24 28.73 6.50 -4.02
C THR A 24 27.64 7.26 -4.79
N ALA A 25 26.36 7.04 -4.46
CA ALA A 25 25.23 7.61 -5.19
C ALA A 25 25.23 9.15 -5.23
N PRO A 26 25.54 9.89 -4.13
CA PRO A 26 25.57 11.36 -4.17
C PRO A 26 26.56 11.91 -5.19
N GLU A 27 27.77 11.34 -5.27
CA GLU A 27 28.80 11.78 -6.22
C GLU A 27 28.42 11.46 -7.66
N ILE A 28 27.83 10.29 -7.91
CA ILE A 28 27.37 9.90 -9.24
C ILE A 28 26.24 10.84 -9.69
N LEU A 29 25.25 11.10 -8.83
CA LEU A 29 24.12 11.98 -9.14
C LEU A 29 24.56 13.43 -9.36
N ALA A 30 25.55 13.91 -8.60
CA ALA A 30 26.10 15.25 -8.77
C ALA A 30 26.70 15.50 -10.17
N ARG A 31 27.23 14.46 -10.84
CA ARG A 31 27.71 14.56 -12.24
C ARG A 31 26.62 14.94 -13.24
N TRP A 32 25.36 14.67 -12.88
CA TRP A 32 24.16 15.01 -13.65
C TRP A 32 23.43 16.22 -13.08
N SER A 33 24.08 17.00 -12.20
CA SER A 33 23.47 18.12 -11.49
C SER A 33 22.25 17.73 -10.64
N LEU A 34 22.21 16.48 -10.15
CA LEU A 34 21.17 15.99 -9.24
C LEU A 34 21.68 15.95 -7.81
N THR A 35 20.80 16.27 -6.86
CA THR A 35 21.11 16.22 -5.41
C THR A 35 20.26 15.15 -4.74
N MET A 36 20.91 14.17 -4.11
CA MET A 36 20.22 13.13 -3.35
C MET A 36 19.68 13.70 -2.03
N ASN A 37 18.40 13.47 -1.75
CA ASN A 37 17.81 13.86 -0.48
C ASN A 37 18.10 12.82 0.60
N ILE A 38 19.19 13.02 1.34
CA ILE A 38 19.66 12.09 2.38
C ILE A 38 18.61 11.95 3.50
N PHE A 39 17.91 13.02 3.86
CA PHE A 39 16.89 12.99 4.93
C PHE A 39 15.63 12.21 4.56
N LYS A 40 15.32 12.09 3.27
CA LYS A 40 14.23 11.24 2.77
C LYS A 40 14.67 9.82 2.43
N THR A 41 15.98 9.54 2.47
CA THR A 41 16.50 8.21 2.12
C THR A 41 16.27 7.26 3.29
N GLU A 42 15.54 6.17 3.03
CA GLU A 42 15.16 5.20 4.05
C GLU A 42 15.79 3.84 3.77
N ILE A 43 16.21 3.14 4.83
CA ILE A 43 16.67 1.75 4.76
C ILE A 43 15.62 0.89 5.44
N THR A 44 15.08 -0.09 4.71
CA THR A 44 14.07 -1.02 5.22
C THR A 44 14.59 -2.44 5.18
N GLU A 45 14.69 -3.08 6.35
CA GLU A 45 15.08 -4.50 6.44
C GLU A 45 13.86 -5.41 6.23
N LEU A 46 13.86 -6.17 5.14
CA LEU A 46 12.81 -7.15 4.83
C LEU A 46 13.16 -8.52 5.44
N ARG A 47 12.70 -8.77 6.66
CA ARG A 47 12.91 -10.05 7.35
C ARG A 47 11.58 -10.70 7.73
N ARG A 48 11.35 -11.93 7.26
CA ARG A 48 10.19 -12.73 7.70
C ARG A 48 10.46 -13.36 9.06
N ASN A 49 9.46 -13.36 9.92
CA ASN A 49 9.49 -14.08 11.18
C ASN A 49 9.19 -15.57 10.92
N THR A 50 10.14 -16.44 11.27
CA THR A 50 10.07 -17.88 11.03
C THR A 50 9.65 -18.69 12.26
N ARG A 51 9.20 -18.04 13.34
CA ARG A 51 8.81 -18.74 14.58
C ARG A 51 7.66 -19.75 14.33
N PRO A 52 7.80 -21.01 14.81
CA PRO A 52 6.82 -22.07 14.54
C PRO A 52 5.39 -21.80 15.06
N GLY A 53 5.26 -21.02 16.15
CA GLY A 53 3.95 -20.60 16.70
C GLY A 53 3.28 -19.44 15.95
N GLY A 54 3.96 -18.84 14.97
CA GLY A 54 3.47 -17.72 14.16
C GLY A 54 2.69 -18.17 12.93
N GLN A 55 1.81 -19.17 13.06
CA GLN A 55 1.00 -19.67 11.94
C GLN A 55 -0.10 -18.70 11.50
N ASN A 56 -0.50 -17.76 12.38
CA ASN A 56 -1.50 -16.76 12.04
C ASN A 56 -0.83 -15.50 11.43
N ARG A 57 -1.22 -15.15 10.20
CA ARG A 57 -0.74 -13.95 9.48
C ARG A 57 -0.97 -12.67 10.30
N LEU A 58 -2.04 -12.64 11.10
CA LEU A 58 -2.42 -11.52 11.96
C LEU A 58 -1.50 -11.31 13.18
N THR A 59 -0.84 -12.37 13.66
CA THR A 59 0.05 -12.28 14.83
C THR A 59 1.50 -11.93 14.45
N ARG A 60 1.84 -11.91 13.15
CA ARG A 60 3.19 -11.54 12.66
C ARG A 60 3.41 -10.04 12.53
N THR A 61 2.35 -9.24 12.47
CA THR A 61 2.43 -7.80 12.17
C THR A 61 3.26 -7.02 13.18
N ALA A 62 3.28 -7.43 14.46
CA ALA A 62 4.13 -6.79 15.47
C ALA A 62 5.63 -7.07 15.29
N ASP A 63 5.97 -8.26 14.80
CA ASP A 63 7.36 -8.71 14.65
C ASP A 63 7.97 -8.36 13.28
N GLU A 64 7.13 -8.06 12.28
CA GLU A 64 7.53 -7.73 10.91
C GLU A 64 7.24 -6.25 10.59
N GLN A 65 7.98 -5.33 11.22
CA GLN A 65 7.78 -3.88 11.08
C GLN A 65 7.81 -3.39 9.63
N TRP A 66 8.53 -4.07 8.73
CA TRP A 66 8.56 -3.71 7.31
C TRP A 66 7.18 -3.76 6.64
N ARG A 67 6.21 -4.52 7.18
CA ARG A 67 4.83 -4.60 6.66
C ARG A 67 4.11 -3.25 6.69
N SER A 68 4.45 -2.37 7.63
CA SER A 68 3.88 -1.02 7.74
C SER A 68 4.72 0.05 7.05
N THR A 69 5.83 -0.32 6.41
CA THR A 69 6.63 0.61 5.60
C THR A 69 5.82 1.03 4.38
N ARG A 70 5.80 2.33 4.09
CA ARG A 70 5.03 2.92 2.99
C ARG A 70 5.95 3.17 1.80
N LYS A 71 5.53 2.73 0.61
CA LYS A 71 6.16 3.04 -0.68
C LYS A 71 5.09 3.41 -1.69
N LEU A 72 5.26 4.55 -2.38
CA LEU A 72 4.32 5.07 -3.39
C LEU A 72 2.84 5.11 -2.94
N GLY A 73 2.61 5.39 -1.65
CA GLY A 73 1.27 5.48 -1.08
C GLY A 73 0.63 4.15 -0.65
N SER A 74 1.33 3.02 -0.83
CA SER A 74 0.91 1.68 -0.37
C SER A 74 1.83 1.15 0.73
N LEU A 75 1.32 0.27 1.59
CA LEU A 75 2.13 -0.47 2.55
C LEU A 75 2.71 -1.73 1.89
N LEU A 76 3.92 -2.15 2.32
CA LEU A 76 4.56 -3.36 1.79
C LEU A 76 3.89 -4.66 2.26
N GLY A 77 3.13 -4.62 3.36
CA GLY A 77 2.32 -5.74 3.81
C GLY A 77 0.96 -5.78 3.11
N ASP A 78 0.69 -6.80 2.29
CA ASP A 78 -0.57 -6.89 1.53
C ASP A 78 -1.83 -6.82 2.41
N ALA A 79 -1.82 -7.51 3.55
CA ALA A 79 -2.98 -7.56 4.44
C ALA A 79 -3.21 -6.23 5.14
N GLU A 80 -2.12 -5.61 5.60
CA GLU A 80 -2.12 -4.28 6.22
C GLU A 80 -2.57 -3.20 5.23
N ASP A 81 -2.07 -3.24 3.99
CA ASP A 81 -2.45 -2.30 2.94
C ASP A 81 -3.92 -2.46 2.55
N LEU A 82 -4.37 -3.70 2.37
CA LEU A 82 -5.77 -4.00 2.05
C LEU A 82 -6.72 -3.52 3.16
N ALA A 83 -6.39 -3.78 4.43
CA ALA A 83 -7.18 -3.32 5.56
C ALA A 83 -7.26 -1.78 5.59
N ARG A 84 -6.14 -1.10 5.33
CA ARG A 84 -6.08 0.36 5.25
C ARG A 84 -6.93 0.91 4.10
N HIS A 85 -6.85 0.31 2.91
CA HIS A 85 -7.67 0.73 1.76
C HIS A 85 -9.16 0.49 1.98
N LYS A 86 -9.55 -0.63 2.59
CA LYS A 86 -10.95 -0.87 3.02
C LYS A 86 -11.43 0.23 3.97
N ALA A 87 -10.63 0.61 4.97
CA ALA A 87 -10.98 1.66 5.91
C ALA A 87 -11.12 3.03 5.23
N LEU A 88 -10.20 3.39 4.33
CA LEU A 88 -10.24 4.65 3.57
C LEU A 88 -11.43 4.70 2.60
N ALA A 89 -11.69 3.63 1.87
CA ALA A 89 -12.83 3.51 0.98
C ALA A 89 -14.15 3.61 1.75
N THR A 90 -14.24 2.98 2.93
CA THR A 90 -15.39 3.08 3.83
C THR A 90 -15.60 4.51 4.31
N ALA A 91 -14.53 5.22 4.70
CA ALA A 91 -14.61 6.61 5.09
C ALA A 91 -15.07 7.52 3.93
N ALA A 92 -14.58 7.28 2.71
CA ALA A 92 -15.01 7.99 1.51
C ALA A 92 -16.50 7.73 1.20
N LEU A 93 -16.94 6.47 1.30
CA LEU A 93 -18.35 6.12 1.12
C LEU A 93 -19.24 6.81 2.16
N ARG A 94 -18.81 6.84 3.43
CA ARG A 94 -19.53 7.52 4.53
C ARG A 94 -19.67 9.03 4.30
N ARG A 95 -18.67 9.68 3.71
CA ARG A 95 -18.76 11.10 3.32
C ARG A 95 -19.84 11.37 2.27
N LEU A 96 -20.21 10.35 1.49
CA LEU A 96 -21.26 10.42 0.49
C LEU A 96 -22.63 9.97 1.03
N CYS A 97 -22.78 9.66 2.32
CA CYS A 97 -24.04 9.21 2.95
C CYS A 97 -25.25 10.09 2.63
N THR A 98 -25.08 11.41 2.51
CA THR A 98 -26.19 12.31 2.16
C THR A 98 -26.71 12.09 0.74
N VAL A 99 -25.86 11.65 -0.19
CA VAL A 99 -26.21 11.30 -1.57
C VAL A 99 -26.86 9.90 -1.63
N TRP A 100 -26.40 8.98 -0.77
CA TRP A 100 -26.96 7.63 -0.64
C TRP A 100 -28.35 7.64 0.00
N LEU A 101 -28.51 8.39 1.11
CA LEU A 101 -29.73 8.44 1.94
C LEU A 101 -30.83 9.35 1.38
N ARG A 102 -30.60 10.02 0.25
CA ARG A 102 -31.63 10.85 -0.42
C ARG A 102 -32.04 10.24 -1.76
N PRO A 103 -32.89 9.17 -1.75
CA PRO A 103 -33.45 8.50 -2.93
C PRO A 103 -33.90 9.46 -4.02
N TYR A 104 -34.67 10.46 -3.63
CA TYR A 104 -35.42 11.34 -4.54
C TYR A 104 -34.56 12.35 -5.30
N PHE A 105 -33.35 12.68 -4.83
CA PHE A 105 -32.53 13.73 -5.42
C PHE A 105 -31.43 13.20 -6.35
N THR A 106 -31.17 11.88 -6.33
CA THR A 106 -30.07 11.28 -7.11
C THR A 106 -30.52 9.97 -7.72
N THR A 107 -30.33 9.82 -9.03
CA THR A 107 -30.59 8.55 -9.72
C THR A 107 -29.54 7.50 -9.37
N ASP A 108 -29.90 6.23 -9.47
CA ASP A 108 -28.96 5.12 -9.25
C ASP A 108 -27.79 5.14 -10.22
N LYS A 109 -28.01 5.60 -11.47
CA LYS A 109 -26.93 5.81 -12.45
C LYS A 109 -25.89 6.81 -11.94
N THR A 110 -26.33 7.93 -11.36
CA THR A 110 -25.42 8.93 -10.78
C THR A 110 -24.72 8.38 -9.54
N ARG A 111 -25.42 7.64 -8.68
CA ARG A 111 -24.85 6.97 -7.51
C ARG A 111 -23.71 6.01 -7.88
N ILE A 112 -23.93 5.15 -8.86
CA ILE A 112 -22.90 4.21 -9.36
C ILE A 112 -21.70 4.98 -9.91
N ARG A 113 -21.93 6.06 -10.68
CA ARG A 113 -20.85 6.92 -11.17
C ARG A 113 -20.03 7.52 -10.02
N LEU A 114 -20.69 8.03 -8.98
CA LEU A 114 -20.00 8.58 -7.81
C LEU A 114 -19.20 7.52 -7.06
N TYR A 115 -19.73 6.31 -6.90
CA TYR A 115 -18.99 5.19 -6.33
C TYR A 115 -17.71 4.89 -7.13
N ASN A 116 -17.86 4.73 -8.45
CA ASN A 116 -16.75 4.42 -9.35
C ASN A 116 -15.70 5.53 -9.42
N CYS A 117 -16.09 6.80 -9.23
CA CYS A 117 -15.18 7.93 -9.26
C CYS A 117 -14.48 8.19 -7.92
N TYR A 118 -15.13 7.94 -6.78
CA TYR A 118 -14.62 8.39 -5.47
C TYR A 118 -14.28 7.28 -4.48
N VAL A 119 -14.92 6.11 -4.59
CA VAL A 119 -14.71 5.00 -3.64
C VAL A 119 -13.82 3.94 -4.28
N LEU A 120 -14.16 3.52 -5.50
CA LEU A 120 -13.46 2.45 -6.19
C LEU A 120 -11.97 2.73 -6.42
N PRO A 121 -11.53 3.95 -6.83
CA PRO A 121 -10.12 4.22 -7.04
C PRO A 121 -9.30 4.16 -5.74
N ILE A 122 -9.90 4.50 -4.60
CA ILE A 122 -9.25 4.39 -3.29
C ILE A 122 -9.05 2.92 -2.92
N LEU A 123 -10.05 2.08 -3.17
CA LEU A 123 -9.99 0.65 -2.86
C LEU A 123 -8.98 -0.09 -3.73
N LEU A 124 -8.89 0.28 -5.01
CA LEU A 124 -8.09 -0.41 -6.02
C LEU A 124 -6.72 0.22 -6.28
N TYR A 125 -6.38 1.32 -5.60
CA TYR A 125 -5.08 1.94 -5.78
C TYR A 125 -3.96 0.92 -5.51
N ASN A 126 -3.07 0.74 -6.49
CA ASN A 126 -1.97 -0.24 -6.46
C ASN A 126 -2.37 -1.70 -6.14
N CYS A 127 -3.65 -2.09 -6.28
CA CYS A 127 -4.09 -3.44 -5.92
C CYS A 127 -3.45 -4.54 -6.76
N GLY A 128 -2.93 -4.22 -7.95
CA GLY A 128 -2.19 -5.14 -8.81
C GLY A 128 -0.84 -5.57 -8.23
N ALA A 129 -0.32 -4.87 -7.20
CA ALA A 129 0.90 -5.24 -6.49
C ALA A 129 0.65 -6.26 -5.37
N TRP A 130 -0.61 -6.48 -4.98
CA TRP A 130 -0.94 -7.45 -3.93
C TRP A 130 -0.81 -8.88 -4.45
N VAL A 131 -0.03 -9.70 -3.75
CA VAL A 131 0.01 -11.15 -4.02
C VAL A 131 -1.12 -11.81 -3.21
N LEU A 132 -2.35 -11.61 -3.66
CA LEU A 132 -3.52 -12.25 -3.07
C LEU A 132 -3.45 -13.75 -3.33
N THR A 133 -3.43 -14.55 -2.27
CA THR A 133 -3.67 -15.98 -2.40
C THR A 133 -5.16 -16.22 -2.71
N PRO A 134 -5.55 -17.39 -3.27
CA PRO A 134 -6.96 -17.73 -3.46
C PRO A 134 -7.81 -17.66 -2.18
N SER A 135 -7.18 -17.79 -1.01
CA SER A 135 -7.83 -17.62 0.30
C SER A 135 -8.12 -16.14 0.60
N ASP A 136 -7.18 -15.25 0.24
CA ASP A 136 -7.31 -13.80 0.46
C ASP A 136 -8.37 -13.18 -0.46
N SER A 137 -8.48 -13.67 -1.70
CA SER A 137 -9.52 -13.20 -2.63
C SER A 137 -10.93 -13.58 -2.17
N ARG A 138 -11.12 -14.77 -1.59
CA ARG A 138 -12.39 -15.19 -0.99
C ARG A 138 -12.77 -14.34 0.22
N ALA A 139 -11.80 -14.05 1.11
CA ALA A 139 -12.03 -13.16 2.25
C ALA A 139 -12.35 -11.72 1.81
N PHE A 140 -11.71 -11.23 0.75
CA PHE A 140 -12.02 -9.93 0.15
C PHE A 140 -13.46 -9.84 -0.35
N ILE A 141 -13.93 -10.86 -1.09
CA ILE A 141 -15.31 -10.91 -1.60
C ILE A 141 -16.31 -10.98 -0.43
N ALA A 142 -16.06 -11.83 0.57
CA ALA A 142 -16.94 -11.99 1.72
C ALA A 142 -17.11 -10.68 2.51
N ASP A 143 -16.02 -9.97 2.82
CA ASP A 143 -16.10 -8.68 3.53
C ASP A 143 -16.79 -7.59 2.68
N SER A 144 -16.63 -7.61 1.37
CA SER A 144 -17.29 -6.65 0.47
C SER A 144 -18.81 -6.89 0.36
N SER A 145 -19.25 -8.14 0.53
CA SER A 145 -20.68 -8.50 0.56
C SER A 145 -21.38 -8.14 1.88
N ALA A 146 -20.63 -7.99 2.98
CA ALA A 146 -21.19 -7.57 4.27
C ALA A 146 -21.43 -6.06 4.38
N ALA A 147 -21.02 -5.29 3.36
CA ALA A 147 -21.19 -3.84 3.28
C ALA A 147 -22.43 -3.39 2.48
N TYR A 148 -23.29 -4.33 2.06
CA TYR A 148 -24.55 -4.08 1.36
C TYR A 148 -25.75 -4.55 2.18
#